data_AF-A0A3D3NWK5-F1
#
_entry.id   AF-A0A3D3NWK5-F1
#
_cell.length_a   1.000
_cell.length_b   1.000
_cell.length_c   1.000
_cell.angle_alpha   90.00
_cell.angle_beta   90.00
_cell.angle_gamma   90.00
#
_symmetry.space_group_name_H-M   'P 1'
#
loop_
_entity.id
_entity.type
_entity.pdbx_description
1 polymer ?
#
loop_
_entity_poly.entity_id
_entity_poly.type
_entity_poly.pdbx_seq_one_letter_code
_entity_poly.pdbx_strand_id
1 'polypeptide(L)' 'MRISRDEGATWSAGRTLWPHPGSYSDIAVLDDGSIAVVYERGGKGTTHYWDELHFARFNLEWLEQP' A
#
# COMPACT_ATOMS: atom_id res chain seq x y z
N MET A 1 -3.56 0.16 2.66
CA MET A 1 -3.93 -1.15 2.07
C MET A 1 -5.20 -1.66 2.67
N ARG A 2 -6.14 -2.14 1.86
CA ARG A 2 -7.39 -2.76 2.32
C ARG A 2 -7.60 -4.07 1.56
N ILE A 3 -8.28 -5.02 2.20
CA ILE A 3 -8.64 -6.32 1.62
C ILE A 3 -10.17 -6.42 1.55
N SER A 4 -10.66 -6.95 0.45
CA SER A 4 -12.03 -7.47 0.31
C SER A 4 -11.99 -9.00 0.20
N ARG A 5 -12.98 -9.67 0.78
CA ARG A 5 -13.18 -11.13 0.68
C ARG A 5 -14.51 -11.50 0.02
N ASP A 6 -15.21 -10.50 -0.49
CA ASP A 6 -16.57 -10.56 -1.01
C ASP A 6 -16.66 -9.83 -2.35
N GLU A 7 -15.70 -10.10 -3.22
CA GLU A 7 -15.63 -9.59 -4.60
C GLU A 7 -15.69 -8.04 -4.70
N GLY A 8 -15.16 -7.35 -3.70
CA GLY A 8 -15.09 -5.89 -3.63
C GLY A 8 -16.29 -5.21 -2.98
N ALA A 9 -17.26 -5.96 -2.46
CA ALA A 9 -18.46 -5.39 -1.84
C ALA A 9 -18.15 -4.67 -0.51
N THR A 10 -17.30 -5.25 0.35
CA THR A 10 -16.82 -4.63 1.58
C THR A 10 -15.30 -4.69 1.71
N TRP A 11 -14.76 -3.79 2.54
CA TRP A 11 -13.31 -3.63 2.70
C TRP A 11 -12.94 -3.53 4.18
N SER A 12 -11.82 -4.15 4.55
CA SER A 12 -11.21 -3.99 5.88
C SER A 12 -10.93 -2.52 6.21
N ALA A 13 -10.81 -2.18 7.51
CA ALA A 13 -10.32 -0.86 7.95
C ALA A 13 -9.01 -0.45 7.26
N GLY A 14 -8.13 -1.42 7.07
CA GLY A 14 -6.90 -1.32 6.32
C GLY A 14 -5.69 -0.93 7.16
N ARG A 15 -4.50 -1.14 6.59
CA ARG A 15 -3.20 -0.83 7.21
C ARG A 15 -2.48 0.24 6.41
N THR A 16 -1.91 1.23 7.10
CA THR A 16 -1.19 2.35 6.50
C THR A 16 0.21 1.92 6.06
N LEU A 17 0.57 2.12 4.79
CA LEU A 17 1.95 1.96 4.31
C LEU A 17 2.81 3.19 4.62
N TRP A 18 2.21 4.37 4.47
CA TRP A 18 2.89 5.64 4.70
C TRP A 18 1.89 6.69 5.19
N PRO A 19 2.10 7.31 6.37
CA PRO A 19 1.13 8.21 6.99
C PRO A 19 1.29 9.68 6.56
N HIS A 20 1.98 9.94 5.45
CA HIS A 20 2.25 11.28 4.91
C HIS A 20 1.80 11.33 3.45
N PRO A 21 1.94 12.47 2.74
CA PRO A 21 1.47 12.60 1.37
C PRO A 21 1.97 11.49 0.46
N GLY A 22 1.09 11.05 -0.41
CA GLY A 22 1.32 10.07 -1.45
C GLY A 22 0.23 10.22 -2.50
N SER A 23 0.49 9.70 -3.69
CA SER A 23 -0.39 9.88 -4.83
C SER A 23 -0.48 8.57 -5.62
N TYR A 24 0.14 8.47 -6.80
CA TYR A 24 -0.01 7.29 -7.63
C TYR A 24 0.60 6.06 -6.95
N SER A 25 -0.06 4.93 -7.14
CA SER A 25 0.46 3.64 -6.71
C SER A 25 0.00 2.55 -7.66
N ASP A 26 0.78 1.48 -7.73
CA ASP A 26 0.45 0.25 -8.46
C ASP A 26 0.80 -0.96 -7.59
N ILE A 27 0.08 -2.06 -7.79
CA ILE A 27 0.15 -3.27 -6.96
C ILE A 27 0.29 -4.52 -7.81
N ALA A 28 1.15 -5.43 -7.38
CA ALA A 28 1.31 -6.74 -7.99
C ALA A 28 1.41 -7.84 -6.93
N VAL A 29 1.01 -9.05 -7.31
CA VAL A 29 1.32 -10.27 -6.56
C VAL A 29 2.60 -10.85 -7.15
N LEU A 30 3.58 -11.14 -6.29
CA LEU A 30 4.85 -11.74 -6.68
C LEU A 30 4.75 -13.28 -6.70
N ASP A 31 5.72 -13.94 -7.33
CA ASP A 31 5.75 -15.40 -7.50
C ASP A 31 5.68 -16.19 -6.17
N ASP A 32 6.14 -15.60 -5.06
CA ASP A 32 6.09 -16.20 -3.73
C ASP A 32 4.77 -15.91 -2.96
N GLY A 33 3.80 -15.29 -3.63
CA GLY A 33 2.52 -14.89 -3.03
C GLY A 33 2.59 -13.65 -2.15
N SER A 34 3.74 -12.99 -2.04
CA SER A 34 3.82 -11.68 -1.38
C SER A 34 3.25 -10.57 -2.26
N ILE A 35 2.85 -9.47 -1.63
CA ILE A 35 2.25 -8.31 -2.28
C ILE A 35 3.33 -7.23 -2.41
N ALA A 36 3.50 -6.74 -3.63
CA ALA A 36 4.37 -5.62 -3.96
C ALA A 36 3.54 -4.37 -4.26
N VAL A 37 3.97 -3.22 -3.74
CA VAL A 37 3.39 -1.92 -4.06
C VAL A 37 4.50 -0.96 -4.45
N VAL A 38 4.36 -0.33 -5.62
CA VAL A 38 5.14 0.84 -6.03
C VAL A 38 4.27 2.06 -5.82
N TYR A 39 4.80 3.12 -5.19
CA TYR A 39 4.00 4.30 -4.84
C TYR A 39 4.83 5.57 -4.72
N GLU A 40 4.20 6.70 -5.06
CA GLU A 40 4.70 8.04 -4.78
C GLU A 40 4.49 8.38 -3.30
N ARG A 41 5.48 8.98 -2.65
CA ARG A 41 5.33 9.52 -1.30
C ARG A 41 6.24 10.71 -1.02
N GLY A 42 5.81 11.56 -0.09
CA GLY A 42 6.56 12.67 0.47
C GLY A 42 6.70 12.55 1.99
N GLY A 43 7.66 13.26 2.57
CA GLY A 43 7.80 13.38 4.01
C GLY A 43 6.66 14.14 4.70
N LYS A 44 6.68 14.19 6.03
CA LYS A 44 5.74 15.00 6.81
C LYS A 44 5.91 16.49 6.46
N GLY A 45 4.80 17.17 6.14
CA GLY A 45 4.78 18.62 5.93
C GLY A 45 5.25 19.10 4.55
N THR A 46 5.60 18.19 3.64
CA THR A 46 5.88 18.55 2.24
C THR A 46 4.66 18.32 1.35
N THR A 47 4.54 19.07 0.26
CA THR A 47 3.61 18.79 -0.84
C THR A 47 4.31 18.14 -2.04
N HIS A 48 5.62 17.94 -1.96
CA HIS A 48 6.47 17.37 -2.99
C HIS A 48 6.66 15.87 -2.77
N TYR A 49 6.11 15.04 -3.66
CA TYR A 49 6.04 13.57 -3.51
C TYR A 49 6.22 12.78 -4.82
N TRP A 50 6.53 13.44 -5.94
CA TRP A 50 6.51 12.85 -7.30
C TRP A 50 7.91 12.62 -7.92
N ASP A 51 8.99 12.95 -7.20
CA ASP A 51 10.36 12.80 -7.72
C ASP A 51 10.94 11.40 -7.49
N GLU A 52 10.31 10.60 -6.61
CA GLU A 52 10.76 9.25 -6.26
C GLU A 52 9.59 8.27 -6.24
N LEU A 53 9.85 7.06 -6.74
CA LEU A 53 8.99 5.91 -6.55
C LEU A 53 9.56 5.02 -5.44
N HIS A 54 8.70 4.62 -4.51
CA HIS A 54 9.07 3.76 -3.40
C HIS A 54 8.44 2.38 -3.58
N PHE A 55 9.15 1.37 -3.07
CA PHE A 55 8.71 -0.01 -3.12
C PHE A 55 8.44 -0.53 -1.70
N ALA A 56 7.26 -1.09 -1.50
CA ALA A 56 6.90 -1.85 -0.30
C ALA A 56 6.57 -3.28 -0.67
N ARG A 57 7.00 -4.23 0.17
CA ARG A 57 6.66 -5.66 0.04
C ARG A 57 6.24 -6.22 1.38
N PHE A 58 5.13 -6.95 1.40
CA PHE A 58 4.56 -7.56 2.59
C PHE A 58 3.72 -8.78 2.22
N ASN A 59 3.37 -9.62 3.18
CA ASN A 59 2.49 -10.79 2.98
C ASN A 59 1.06 -10.49 3.47
N LEU A 60 0.13 -11.44 3.28
CA LEU A 60 -1.24 -11.31 3.76
C LEU A 60 -1.33 -11.20 5.30
N GLU A 61 -0.48 -11.94 6.03
CA GLU A 61 -0.46 -11.88 7.49
C GLU A 61 -0.20 -10.46 8.01
N TRP A 62 0.70 -9.71 7.36
CA TRP A 62 0.93 -8.31 7.69
C TRP A 62 -0.33 -7.44 7.51
N LEU A 63 -1.21 -7.75 6.57
CA LEU A 63 -2.46 -7.00 6.39
C LEU A 63 -3.55 -7.38 7.40
N GLU A 64 -3.44 -8.54 8.03
CA GLU A 64 -4.44 -9.11 8.95
C GLU A 64 -4.13 -8.83 10.43
N GLN A 65 -2.91 -8.40 10.74
CA GLN A 65 -2.54 -7.97 12.10
C GLN A 65 -3.30 -6.69 12.51
N PRO A 66 -3.68 -6.59 13.80
CA PRO A 66 -4.34 -5.39 14.35
C PRO A 66 -3.44 -4.15 14.35
#